data_AF-A0A380XA99-F1
#
_entry.id   AF-A0A380XA99-F1
#
_cell.length_a   1.000
_cell.length_b   1.000
_cell.length_c   1.000
_cell.angle_alpha   90.00
_cell.angle_beta   90.00
_cell.angle_gamma   90.00
#
_symmetry.space_group_name_H-M   'P 1'
#
loop_
_entity.id
_entity.type
_entity.pdbx_description
1 polymer ?
#
loop_
_entity_poly.entity_id
_entity_poly.type
_entity_poly.pdbx_seq_one_letter_code
_entity_poly.pdbx_strand_id
1 'polypeptide(L)'
;MERLDALTDDFVRYSLLLQQEFGLRREEAIKFQPKFADRNTEICLKGSWCKGGRERTIPITSQSQRDLLDEIHTFCRQRGTKSLIPTHKNYEQQMRTYEYQTAKVGELKNHGLRHAYAQRRYETLSGLSSPKNGGKTSRKLSDGEKQRNLESRLQVSSELGHNREEITAVYLGR
;
A
#
# COMPACT_ATOMS: atom_id res chain seq x y z
N MET A 1 -0.24 9.15 -12.75
CA MET A 1 -0.57 7.91 -13.49
C MET A 1 0.48 7.64 -14.56
N GLU A 2 0.88 8.65 -15.35
CA GLU A 2 1.84 8.56 -16.48
C GLU A 2 3.24 7.93 -16.22
N ARG A 3 3.70 7.79 -14.97
CA ARG A 3 5.05 7.23 -14.69
C ARG A 3 5.07 5.70 -14.54
N LEU A 4 3.95 5.07 -14.18
CA LEU A 4 3.90 3.61 -14.02
C LEU A 4 3.75 2.88 -15.37
N ASP A 5 3.15 3.53 -16.36
CA ASP A 5 2.95 2.96 -17.70
C ASP A 5 4.26 2.81 -18.48
N ALA A 6 5.34 3.50 -18.03
CA ALA A 6 6.68 3.35 -18.57
C ALA A 6 7.41 2.06 -18.09
N LEU A 7 6.80 1.30 -17.16
CA LEU A 7 7.39 0.06 -16.65
C LEU A 7 7.20 -1.08 -17.64
N THR A 8 8.31 -1.72 -18.02
CA THR A 8 8.29 -2.87 -18.95
C THR A 8 8.13 -4.22 -18.25
N ASP A 9 8.13 -4.26 -16.92
CA ASP A 9 8.04 -5.48 -16.11
C ASP A 9 6.71 -5.49 -15.33
N ASP A 10 5.77 -6.35 -15.75
CA ASP A 10 4.45 -6.46 -15.14
C ASP A 10 4.49 -6.90 -13.67
N PHE A 11 5.47 -7.71 -13.26
CA PHE A 11 5.59 -8.11 -11.85
C PHE A 11 5.91 -6.90 -10.98
N VAL A 12 6.79 -6.02 -11.46
CA VAL A 12 7.11 -4.75 -10.81
C VAL A 12 5.91 -3.80 -10.86
N ARG A 13 5.23 -3.68 -12.00
CA ARG A 13 4.04 -2.83 -12.17
C ARG A 13 2.95 -3.19 -11.16
N TYR A 14 2.56 -4.47 -11.07
CA TYR A 14 1.55 -4.90 -10.10
C TYR A 14 2.00 -4.73 -8.65
N SER A 15 3.30 -4.89 -8.36
CA SER A 15 3.83 -4.62 -7.02
C SER A 15 3.64 -3.15 -6.64
N LEU A 16 3.94 -2.22 -7.55
CA LEU A 16 3.74 -0.78 -7.32
C LEU A 16 2.26 -0.42 -7.19
N LEU A 17 1.39 -1.00 -8.03
CA LEU A 17 -0.05 -0.79 -7.93
C LEU A 17 -0.62 -1.25 -6.58
N LEU A 18 -0.16 -2.39 -6.05
CA LEU A 18 -0.52 -2.81 -4.70
C LEU A 18 -0.03 -1.83 -3.62
N GLN A 19 1.16 -1.26 -3.78
CA GLN A 19 1.63 -0.22 -2.87
C GLN A 19 0.81 1.07 -2.96
N GLN A 20 0.34 1.43 -4.15
CA GLN A 20 -0.50 2.59 -4.37
C GLN A 20 -1.90 2.40 -3.78
N GLU A 21 -2.54 1.26 -4.07
CA GLU A 21 -3.95 1.03 -3.74
C GLU A 21 -4.16 0.50 -2.33
N PHE A 22 -3.18 -0.19 -1.74
CA PHE A 22 -3.30 -0.77 -0.39
C PHE A 22 -2.24 -0.26 0.59
N GLY A 23 -1.34 0.63 0.16
CA GLY A 23 -0.27 1.10 1.03
C GLY A 23 0.62 -0.05 1.51
N LEU A 24 0.89 -1.05 0.68
CA LEU A 24 1.79 -2.16 1.03
C LEU A 24 3.24 -1.70 1.14
N ARG A 25 4.05 -2.41 1.94
CA ARG A 25 5.51 -2.27 1.88
C ARG A 25 6.00 -3.01 0.64
N ARG A 26 7.16 -2.59 0.12
CA ARG A 26 7.80 -3.22 -1.04
C ARG A 26 7.86 -4.75 -0.94
N GLU A 27 8.35 -5.26 0.19
CA GLU A 27 8.47 -6.71 0.41
C GLU A 27 7.10 -7.41 0.44
N GLU A 28 6.11 -6.80 1.10
CA GLU A 28 4.74 -7.32 1.17
C GLU A 28 4.11 -7.38 -0.23
N ALA A 29 4.34 -6.36 -1.06
CA ALA A 29 3.85 -6.31 -2.43
C ALA A 29 4.52 -7.35 -3.34
N ILE A 30 5.85 -7.47 -3.30
CA ILE A 30 6.58 -8.47 -4.11
C ILE A 30 6.19 -9.90 -3.71
N LYS A 31 6.02 -10.16 -2.42
CA LYS A 31 5.62 -11.48 -1.90
C LYS A 31 4.11 -11.74 -1.98
N PHE A 32 3.32 -10.79 -2.45
CA PHE A 32 1.86 -10.87 -2.45
C PHE A 32 1.38 -12.10 -3.22
N GLN A 33 0.51 -12.89 -2.58
CA GLN A 33 -0.09 -14.10 -3.16
C GLN A 33 -1.60 -13.89 -3.24
N PRO A 34 -2.20 -13.62 -4.42
CA PRO A 34 -3.59 -13.20 -4.51
C PRO A 34 -4.56 -14.26 -3.98
N LYS A 35 -4.32 -15.54 -4.25
CA LYS A 35 -5.13 -16.66 -3.73
C LYS A 35 -5.19 -16.76 -2.20
N PHE A 36 -4.17 -16.30 -1.50
CA PHE A 36 -4.16 -16.31 -0.04
C PHE A 36 -4.66 -14.99 0.53
N ALA A 37 -4.20 -13.89 -0.06
CA ALA A 37 -4.37 -12.57 0.51
C ALA A 37 -5.80 -12.07 0.33
N ASP A 38 -6.39 -12.28 -0.85
CA ASP A 38 -7.73 -11.80 -1.16
C ASP A 38 -8.81 -12.57 -0.39
N ARG A 39 -9.57 -11.87 0.47
CA ARG A 39 -10.68 -12.39 1.28
C ARG A 39 -12.02 -11.77 0.89
N ASN A 40 -12.15 -11.32 -0.36
CA ASN A 40 -13.32 -10.65 -0.94
C ASN A 40 -13.57 -9.23 -0.43
N THR A 41 -13.68 -9.03 0.89
CA THR A 41 -13.94 -7.70 1.50
C THR A 41 -12.69 -7.03 2.04
N GLU A 42 -11.59 -7.77 2.15
CA GLU A 42 -10.29 -7.28 2.63
C GLU A 42 -9.16 -8.12 2.02
N ILE A 43 -7.94 -7.60 2.14
CA ILE A 43 -6.73 -8.40 1.94
C ILE A 43 -6.09 -8.75 3.28
N CYS A 44 -5.56 -9.97 3.40
CA CYS A 44 -4.82 -10.46 4.56
C CYS A 44 -3.35 -10.65 4.21
N LEU A 45 -2.46 -10.04 5.00
CA LEU A 45 -1.02 -10.15 4.83
C LEU A 45 -0.43 -11.11 5.86
N LYS A 46 0.28 -12.14 5.40
CA LYS A 46 0.97 -13.10 6.27
C LYS A 46 2.06 -12.42 7.09
N GLY A 47 2.27 -12.91 8.31
CA GLY A 47 3.33 -12.42 9.19
C GLY A 47 4.71 -12.56 8.55
N SER A 48 4.95 -13.65 7.83
CA SER A 48 6.21 -13.92 7.11
C SER A 48 6.51 -12.98 5.94
N TRP A 49 5.55 -12.14 5.54
CA TRP A 49 5.73 -11.07 4.54
C TRP A 49 5.94 -9.71 5.19
N CYS A 50 5.43 -9.56 6.42
CA CYS A 50 5.40 -8.31 7.15
C CYS A 50 6.67 -8.16 8.01
N LYS A 51 7.16 -6.92 8.10
CA LYS A 51 8.24 -6.59 9.05
C LYS A 51 7.79 -6.92 10.47
N GLY A 52 8.58 -7.75 11.18
CA GLY A 52 8.31 -8.14 12.56
C GLY A 52 7.26 -9.26 12.73
N GLY A 53 6.88 -9.96 11.66
CA GLY A 53 6.08 -11.19 11.78
C GLY A 53 4.59 -10.97 12.04
N ARG A 54 4.10 -9.73 11.98
CA ARG A 54 2.73 -9.41 12.37
C ARG A 54 1.78 -9.44 11.18
N GLU A 55 0.78 -10.29 11.28
CA GLU A 55 -0.34 -10.33 10.35
C GLU A 55 -1.21 -9.08 10.50
N ARG A 56 -1.81 -8.65 9.39
CA ARG A 56 -2.81 -7.59 9.38
C ARG A 56 -3.71 -7.71 8.17
N THR A 57 -4.87 -7.08 8.27
CA THR A 57 -5.79 -6.94 7.14
C THR A 57 -5.91 -5.50 6.70
N ILE A 58 -6.29 -5.31 5.43
CA ILE A 58 -6.56 -4.00 4.84
C ILE A 58 -7.88 -4.12 4.08
N PRO A 59 -8.90 -3.31 4.41
CA PRO A 59 -10.22 -3.41 3.79
C PRO A 59 -10.16 -3.03 2.30
N ILE A 60 -10.98 -3.69 1.49
CA ILE A 60 -11.26 -3.30 0.11
C ILE A 60 -12.41 -2.29 0.18
N THR A 61 -12.12 -1.06 -0.22
CA THR A 61 -13.03 0.08 -0.04
C THR A 61 -13.35 0.81 -1.34
N SER A 62 -12.83 0.34 -2.46
CA SER A 62 -13.02 0.93 -3.78
C SER A 62 -13.07 -0.14 -4.86
N GLN A 63 -13.72 0.19 -5.99
CA GLN A 63 -13.77 -0.69 -7.14
C GLN A 63 -12.37 -0.89 -7.76
N SER A 64 -11.52 0.15 -7.78
CA SER A 64 -10.15 0.06 -8.31
C SER A 64 -9.29 -0.97 -7.56
N GLN A 65 -9.46 -1.09 -6.24
CA GLN A 65 -8.80 -2.12 -5.43
C GLN A 65 -9.27 -3.53 -5.81
N ARG A 66 -10.57 -3.71 -6.05
CA ARG A 66 -11.13 -5.00 -6.49
C ARG A 66 -10.63 -5.37 -7.87
N ASP A 67 -10.72 -4.45 -8.83
CA ASP A 67 -10.29 -4.65 -10.21
C ASP A 67 -8.80 -5.03 -10.27
N LEU A 68 -7.96 -4.32 -9.51
CA LEU A 68 -6.52 -4.63 -9.40
C LEU A 68 -6.27 -6.05 -8.90
N LEU A 69 -7.01 -6.51 -7.89
CA LEU A 69 -6.85 -7.87 -7.37
C LEU A 69 -7.28 -8.91 -8.42
N ASP A 70 -8.34 -8.66 -9.18
CA ASP A 70 -8.81 -9.54 -10.26
C ASP A 70 -7.80 -9.63 -11.42
N GLU A 71 -7.18 -8.50 -11.78
CA GLU A 71 -6.06 -8.44 -12.73
C GLU A 71 -4.88 -9.27 -12.24
N ILE A 72 -4.48 -9.12 -10.97
CA ILE A 72 -3.36 -9.87 -10.38
C ILE A 72 -3.67 -11.37 -10.31
N HIS A 73 -4.90 -11.78 -9.97
CA HIS A 73 -5.31 -13.19 -10.03
C HIS A 73 -5.15 -13.76 -11.44
N THR A 74 -5.64 -13.03 -12.45
CA THR A 74 -5.54 -13.44 -13.85
C THR A 74 -4.09 -13.51 -14.32
N PHE A 75 -3.29 -12.49 -14.00
CA PHE A 75 -1.86 -12.44 -14.32
C PHE A 75 -1.09 -13.61 -13.71
N CYS A 76 -1.24 -13.86 -12.41
CA CYS A 76 -0.56 -14.95 -11.72
C CYS A 76 -0.96 -16.32 -12.30
N ARG A 77 -2.24 -16.51 -12.65
CA ARG A 77 -2.75 -17.71 -13.33
C ARG A 77 -2.08 -17.91 -14.69
N GLN A 78 -2.05 -16.88 -15.53
CA GLN A 78 -1.45 -16.95 -16.87
C GLN A 78 0.06 -17.18 -16.84
N ARG A 79 0.77 -16.61 -15.87
CA ARG A 79 2.23 -16.78 -15.71
C ARG A 79 2.63 -18.04 -14.93
N GLY A 80 1.67 -18.81 -14.42
CA GLY A 80 1.94 -20.01 -13.62
C GLY A 80 2.67 -19.73 -12.30
N THR A 81 2.49 -18.54 -11.72
CA THR A 81 3.14 -18.13 -10.47
C THR A 81 2.13 -18.03 -9.32
N LYS A 82 2.62 -18.14 -8.08
CA LYS A 82 1.82 -17.97 -6.87
C LYS A 82 1.91 -16.55 -6.31
N SER A 83 2.96 -15.79 -6.65
CA SER A 83 3.20 -14.43 -6.15
C SER A 83 3.68 -13.51 -7.26
N LEU A 84 3.94 -12.23 -6.93
CA LEU A 84 4.60 -11.28 -7.84
C LEU A 84 6.13 -11.51 -7.95
N ILE A 85 6.53 -12.78 -7.96
CA ILE A 85 7.89 -13.25 -8.22
C ILE A 85 7.82 -14.23 -9.40
N PRO A 86 8.60 -14.02 -10.48
CA PRO A 86 8.70 -14.97 -11.57
C PRO A 86 9.21 -16.34 -11.10
N THR A 87 8.74 -17.43 -11.71
CA THR A 87 9.08 -18.80 -11.29
C THR A 87 10.57 -19.14 -11.33
N HIS A 88 11.34 -18.45 -12.18
CA HIS A 88 12.79 -18.62 -12.33
C HIS A 88 13.60 -17.67 -11.42
N LYS A 89 12.94 -16.87 -10.58
CA LYS A 89 13.60 -15.94 -9.65
C LYS A 89 13.26 -16.29 -8.21
N ASN A 90 14.21 -16.02 -7.32
CA ASN A 90 13.93 -15.89 -5.90
C ASN A 90 13.56 -14.44 -5.55
N TYR A 91 13.20 -14.22 -4.27
CA TYR A 91 12.82 -12.89 -3.77
C TYR A 91 13.93 -11.84 -3.98
N GLU A 92 15.19 -12.17 -3.67
CA GLU A 92 16.31 -11.22 -3.78
C GLU A 92 16.53 -10.76 -5.23
N GLN A 93 16.47 -11.70 -6.18
CA GLN A 93 16.60 -11.39 -7.61
C GLN A 93 15.44 -10.52 -8.11
N GLN A 94 14.21 -10.82 -7.66
CA GLN A 94 13.06 -10.00 -8.02
C GLN A 94 13.11 -8.62 -7.35
N MET A 95 13.59 -8.52 -6.11
CA MET A 95 13.81 -7.24 -5.41
C MET A 95 14.81 -6.36 -6.15
N ARG A 96 15.92 -6.92 -6.66
CA ARG A 96 16.88 -6.17 -7.49
C ARG A 96 16.24 -5.67 -8.80
N THR A 97 15.41 -6.51 -9.43
CA THR A 97 14.66 -6.12 -10.64
C THR A 97 13.71 -4.97 -10.35
N TYR A 98 12.97 -5.07 -9.24
CA TYR A 98 12.08 -4.04 -8.73
C TYR A 98 12.83 -2.72 -8.50
N GLU A 99 13.94 -2.74 -7.75
CA GLU A 99 14.74 -1.55 -7.46
C GLU A 99 15.25 -0.88 -8.74
N TYR A 100 15.78 -1.66 -9.67
CA TYR A 100 16.25 -1.16 -10.96
C TYR A 100 15.15 -0.49 -11.79
N GLN A 101 13.98 -1.12 -11.91
CA GLN A 101 12.86 -0.58 -12.67
C GLN A 101 12.29 0.68 -12.02
N THR A 102 12.12 0.69 -10.69
CA THR A 102 11.64 1.88 -9.96
C THR A 102 12.60 3.05 -10.04
N ALA A 103 13.91 2.79 -10.04
CA ALA A 103 14.93 3.84 -10.20
C ALA A 103 14.79 4.56 -11.55
N LYS A 104 14.53 3.82 -12.64
CA LYS A 104 14.35 4.39 -13.98
C LYS A 104 13.18 5.34 -14.10
N VAL A 105 12.09 5.07 -13.37
CA VAL A 105 10.87 5.91 -13.40
C VAL A 105 10.83 6.97 -12.29
N GLY A 106 11.93 7.14 -11.55
CA GLY A 106 12.06 8.15 -10.50
C GLY A 106 11.41 7.79 -9.16
N GLU A 107 10.98 6.53 -8.97
CA GLU A 107 10.37 6.02 -7.73
C GLU A 107 11.42 5.49 -6.73
N LEU A 108 12.55 6.18 -6.63
CA LEU A 108 13.78 5.73 -5.95
C LEU A 108 13.62 5.39 -4.46
N LYS A 109 12.57 5.86 -3.79
CA LYS A 109 12.36 5.61 -2.35
C LYS A 109 11.08 4.86 -2.03
N ASN A 110 10.17 4.63 -2.98
CA ASN A 110 8.90 3.91 -2.81
C ASN A 110 8.03 4.34 -1.61
N HIS A 111 8.36 5.48 -0.97
CA HIS A 111 7.59 6.04 0.13
C HIS A 111 6.41 6.85 -0.41
N GLY A 112 6.57 7.49 -1.59
CA GLY A 112 5.55 8.36 -2.18
C GLY A 112 4.18 7.69 -2.32
N LEU A 113 4.14 6.47 -2.85
CA LEU A 113 2.90 5.71 -2.99
C LEU A 113 2.25 5.38 -1.64
N ARG A 114 3.06 4.98 -0.65
CA ARG A 114 2.57 4.70 0.71
C ARG A 114 2.05 5.97 1.41
N HIS A 115 2.71 7.11 1.20
CA HIS A 115 2.24 8.42 1.66
C HIS A 115 0.90 8.77 1.01
N ALA A 116 0.80 8.61 -0.31
CA ALA A 116 -0.41 8.91 -1.06
C ALA A 116 -1.60 8.05 -0.61
N TYR A 117 -1.38 6.75 -0.40
CA TYR A 117 -2.40 5.86 0.19
C TYR A 117 -2.86 6.39 1.56
N ALA A 118 -1.92 6.65 2.47
CA ALA A 118 -2.23 7.09 3.82
C ALA A 118 -3.06 8.38 3.83
N GLN A 119 -2.69 9.35 2.99
CA GLN A 119 -3.35 10.64 2.87
C GLN A 119 -4.76 10.50 2.29
N ARG A 120 -4.92 9.76 1.19
CA ARG A 120 -6.22 9.47 0.58
C ARG A 120 -7.14 8.76 1.56
N ARG A 121 -6.64 7.72 2.23
CA ARG A 121 -7.41 6.93 3.20
C ARG A 121 -7.83 7.76 4.41
N TYR A 122 -6.93 8.58 4.94
CA TYR A 122 -7.24 9.51 6.02
C TYR A 122 -8.35 10.49 5.62
N GLU A 123 -8.29 11.05 4.41
CA GLU A 123 -9.30 11.97 3.90
C GLU A 123 -10.66 11.28 3.74
N THR A 124 -10.69 10.06 3.20
CA THR A 124 -11.92 9.24 3.10
C THR A 124 -12.55 8.98 4.48
N LEU A 125 -11.74 8.71 5.51
CA LEU A 125 -12.25 8.37 6.85
C LEU A 125 -12.66 9.61 7.65
N SER A 126 -11.86 10.68 7.59
CA SER A 126 -12.03 11.87 8.44
C SER A 126 -12.85 12.97 7.79
N GLY A 127 -12.95 12.98 6.45
CA GLY A 127 -13.42 14.11 5.67
C GLY A 127 -12.47 15.32 5.67
N LEU A 128 -11.24 15.16 6.14
CA LEU A 128 -10.25 16.22 6.28
C LEU A 128 -9.03 15.93 5.39
N SER A 129 -8.51 16.97 4.73
CA SER A 129 -7.19 16.88 4.13
C SER A 129 -6.13 16.82 5.24
N SER A 130 -5.09 16.01 5.05
CA SER A 130 -4.00 15.90 6.04
C SER A 130 -3.12 17.17 6.06
N PRO A 131 -2.44 17.51 7.18
CA PRO A 131 -1.50 18.63 7.23
C PRO A 131 -0.44 18.62 6.11
N LYS A 132 0.08 17.45 5.74
CA LYS A 132 1.03 17.30 4.62
C LYS A 132 0.42 17.61 3.24
N ASN A 133 -0.90 17.61 3.14
CA ASN A 133 -1.66 18.01 1.96
C ASN A 133 -2.37 19.35 2.16
N GLY A 134 -1.83 20.23 3.02
CA GLY A 134 -2.36 21.59 3.25
C GLY A 134 -3.52 21.68 4.23
N GLY A 135 -3.88 20.57 4.89
CA GLY A 135 -4.95 20.53 5.89
C GLY A 135 -4.63 21.21 7.22
N LYS A 136 -5.64 21.29 8.09
CA LYS A 136 -5.50 21.85 9.44
C LYS A 136 -4.52 21.02 10.27
N THR A 137 -3.63 21.70 11.00
CA THR A 137 -2.83 21.07 12.05
C THR A 137 -3.70 20.76 13.25
N SER A 138 -3.25 19.84 14.11
CA SER A 138 -3.98 19.36 15.29
C SER A 138 -4.42 20.50 16.24
N ARG A 139 -3.66 21.61 16.26
CA ARG A 139 -4.00 22.81 17.06
C ARG A 139 -5.18 23.61 16.52
N LYS A 140 -5.50 23.46 15.23
CA LYS A 140 -6.56 24.20 14.53
C LYS A 140 -7.85 23.37 14.36
N LEU A 141 -7.87 22.13 14.85
CA LEU A 141 -9.05 21.26 14.81
C LEU A 141 -10.03 21.64 15.92
N SER A 142 -11.33 21.64 15.60
CA SER A 142 -12.39 21.67 16.61
C SER A 142 -12.44 20.36 17.40
N ASP A 143 -13.14 20.31 18.52
CA ASP A 143 -13.19 19.09 19.34
C ASP A 143 -13.83 17.90 18.61
N GLY A 144 -14.87 18.14 17.80
CA GLY A 144 -15.44 17.12 16.93
C GLY A 144 -14.49 16.65 15.81
N GLU A 145 -13.65 17.55 15.29
CA GLU A 145 -12.63 17.20 14.30
C GLU A 145 -11.46 16.42 14.93
N LYS A 146 -11.09 16.71 16.19
CA LYS A 146 -10.02 16.00 16.89
C LYS A 146 -10.32 14.52 17.06
N GLN A 147 -11.55 14.17 17.46
CA GLN A 147 -11.95 12.78 17.63
C GLN A 147 -11.89 12.02 16.30
N ARG A 148 -12.50 12.55 15.23
CA ARG A 148 -12.44 11.94 13.89
C ARG A 148 -11.01 11.82 13.37
N ASN A 149 -10.18 12.84 13.60
CA ASN A 149 -8.77 12.81 13.23
C ASN A 149 -8.03 11.67 13.93
N LEU A 150 -8.23 11.49 15.24
CA LEU A 150 -7.59 10.43 16.01
C LEU A 150 -8.01 9.04 15.52
N GLU A 151 -9.32 8.79 15.40
CA GLU A 151 -9.86 7.51 14.92
C GLU A 151 -9.34 7.16 13.53
N SER A 152 -9.36 8.13 12.61
CA SER A 152 -8.86 7.95 11.24
C SER A 152 -7.36 7.65 11.22
N ARG A 153 -6.56 8.31 12.06
CA ARG A 153 -5.11 8.05 12.18
C ARG A 153 -4.84 6.66 12.73
N LEU A 154 -5.60 6.21 13.72
CA LEU A 154 -5.45 4.87 14.27
C LEU A 154 -5.78 3.79 13.24
N GLN A 155 -6.88 3.97 12.49
CA GLN A 155 -7.27 3.07 11.40
C GLN A 155 -6.18 2.99 10.32
N VAL A 156 -5.70 4.15 9.82
CA VAL A 156 -4.62 4.19 8.83
C VAL A 156 -3.33 3.57 9.37
N SER A 157 -3.00 3.76 10.65
CA SER A 157 -1.83 3.14 11.28
C SER A 157 -1.93 1.62 11.33
N SER A 158 -3.12 1.09 11.63
CA SER A 158 -3.42 -0.34 11.63
C SER A 158 -3.23 -0.93 10.22
N GLU A 159 -3.85 -0.33 9.21
CA GLU A 159 -3.76 -0.75 7.81
C GLU A 159 -2.30 -0.71 7.29
N LEU A 160 -1.52 0.28 7.72
CA LEU A 160 -0.08 0.39 7.41
C LEU A 160 0.81 -0.48 8.32
N GLY A 161 0.27 -1.24 9.26
CA GLY A 161 1.00 -2.15 10.13
C GLY A 161 1.99 -1.43 11.05
N HIS A 162 1.57 -0.32 11.65
CA HIS A 162 2.36 0.47 12.58
C HIS A 162 1.75 0.52 14.00
N ASN A 163 0.45 0.23 14.16
CA ASN A 163 -0.31 0.09 15.42
C ASN A 163 -0.06 1.22 16.45
N ARG A 164 0.43 2.38 16.00
CA ARG A 164 0.75 3.56 16.80
C ARG A 164 0.46 4.82 15.99
N GLU A 165 -0.29 5.76 16.55
CA GLU A 165 -0.67 7.01 15.88
C GLU A 165 0.57 7.84 15.48
N GLU A 166 1.60 7.87 16.33
CA GLU A 166 2.81 8.67 16.13
C GLU A 166 3.52 8.37 14.80
N ILE A 167 3.39 7.15 14.29
CA ILE A 167 4.01 6.74 13.02
C ILE A 167 3.22 7.32 11.82
N THR A 168 1.95 7.66 12.00
CA THR A 168 1.18 8.37 10.97
C THR A 168 1.59 9.82 10.78
N ALA A 169 2.27 10.44 11.76
CA ALA A 169 2.79 11.79 11.61
C ALA A 169 3.80 11.89 10.44
N VAL A 170 4.55 10.83 10.17
CA VAL A 170 5.42 10.75 8.99
C VAL A 170 4.59 10.81 7.70
N TYR A 171 3.41 10.19 7.67
CA TYR A 171 2.56 10.12 6.48
C TYR A 171 1.63 11.32 6.29
N LEU A 172 1.07 11.83 7.37
CA LEU A 172 -0.03 12.81 7.39
C LEU A 172 0.40 14.19 7.91
N GLY A 173 1.52 14.28 8.64
CA GLY A 173 1.89 15.50 9.39
C GLY A 173 1.14 15.61 10.72
N ARG A 174 1.37 16.71 11.44
CA ARG A 174 0.78 17.00 12.76
C ARG A 174 -0.12 18.23 12.71
#